data_AF-A0A7X9B4S6-F1
#
_entry.id   AF-A0A7X9B4S6-F1
#
_cell.length_a   1.000
_cell.length_b   1.000
_cell.length_c   1.000
_cell.angle_alpha   90.00
_cell.angle_beta   90.00
_cell.angle_gamma   90.00
#
_symmetry.space_group_name_H-M   'P 1'
#
loop_
_entity.id
_entity.type
_entity.pdbx_description
1 polymer ?
#
loop_
_entity_poly.entity_id
_entity_poly.type
_entity_poly.pdbx_seq_one_letter_code
_entity_poly.pdbx_strand_id
1 'polypeptide(L)'
;MDLNLIVIIAYLIGIVGFGLFMNIYVKKAEDYFVGGRAFNHWVVAGSVIGTNVAAIYLVGPAGVAYNSGVPVLMIAWTGNMLAAFSAALFVPRLRRLRITTVPDILETRYNRVVRLLPVILWLFYYAFFTGNNLYALCLCLSTVLDWPVQKLIWTVGPLVVIYSGMAGLLGAAYSDIL
;
A
#
# COMPACT_ATOMS: atom_id res chain seq x y z
N MET A 1 -25.56 -20.69 0.05
CA MET A 1 -24.51 -19.65 0.18
C MET A 1 -23.23 -20.34 -0.25
N ASP A 2 -22.76 -20.04 -1.46
CA ASP A 2 -21.66 -20.76 -2.08
C ASP A 2 -20.40 -20.65 -1.23
N LEU A 3 -19.63 -21.73 -1.12
CA LEU A 3 -18.44 -21.84 -0.27
C LEU A 3 -17.48 -20.64 -0.48
N ASN A 4 -17.39 -20.15 -1.72
CA ASN A 4 -16.61 -18.97 -2.11
C ASN A 4 -17.01 -17.70 -1.36
N LEU A 5 -18.32 -17.48 -1.17
CA LEU A 5 -18.86 -16.29 -0.53
C LEU A 5 -18.56 -16.29 0.98
N ILE A 6 -18.63 -17.48 1.60
CA ILE A 6 -18.25 -17.67 3.01
C ILE A 6 -16.76 -17.38 3.21
N VAL A 7 -15.89 -17.88 2.33
CA VAL A 7 -14.43 -17.65 2.41
C VAL A 7 -14.11 -16.17 2.24
N ILE A 8 -14.73 -15.47 1.29
CA ILE A 8 -14.51 -14.03 1.05
C ILE A 8 -14.96 -13.21 2.26
N ILE A 9 -16.14 -13.48 2.81
CA ILE A 9 -16.66 -12.77 3.99
C ILE A 9 -15.76 -13.05 5.21
N ALA A 10 -15.37 -14.30 5.43
CA ALA A 10 -14.48 -14.66 6.53
C ALA A 10 -13.12 -13.97 6.43
N TYR A 11 -12.56 -13.88 5.22
CA TYR A 11 -11.31 -13.17 4.97
C TYR A 11 -11.42 -11.65 5.19
N LEU A 12 -12.48 -11.02 4.69
CA LEU A 12 -12.78 -9.60 4.93
C LEU A 12 -12.91 -9.29 6.42
N ILE A 13 -13.66 -10.12 7.15
CA ILE A 13 -13.81 -9.97 8.61
C ILE A 13 -12.47 -10.21 9.32
N GLY A 14 -11.68 -11.18 8.86
CA GLY A 14 -10.35 -11.47 9.40
C GLY A 14 -9.40 -10.29 9.28
N ILE A 15 -9.32 -9.67 8.10
CA ILE A 15 -8.49 -8.47 7.88
C ILE A 15 -8.97 -7.30 8.72
N VAL A 16 -10.28 -7.01 8.71
CA VAL A 16 -10.84 -5.90 9.49
C VAL A 16 -10.60 -6.12 10.99
N GLY A 17 -10.81 -7.35 11.47
CA GLY A 17 -10.52 -7.75 12.84
C GLY A 17 -9.05 -7.61 13.21
N PHE A 18 -8.14 -7.97 12.30
CA PHE A 18 -6.70 -7.80 12.50
C PHE A 18 -6.31 -6.31 12.58
N GLY A 19 -6.89 -5.46 11.72
CA GLY A 19 -6.67 -4.01 11.77
C GLY A 19 -7.17 -3.38 13.07
N LEU A 20 -8.35 -3.80 13.54
CA LEU A 20 -8.90 -3.39 14.82
C LEU A 20 -8.05 -3.85 16.00
N PHE A 21 -7.51 -5.07 15.96
CA PHE A 21 -6.60 -5.58 16.97
C PHE A 21 -5.31 -4.75 17.03
N MET A 22 -4.77 -4.38 15.87
CA MET A 22 -3.56 -3.57 15.79
C MET A 22 -3.76 -2.13 16.25
N ASN A 23 -4.98 -1.58 16.12
CA ASN A 23 -5.33 -0.26 16.64
C ASN A 23 -5.09 -0.15 18.16
N ILE A 24 -5.25 -1.24 18.91
CA ILE A 24 -5.03 -1.29 20.37
C ILE A 24 -3.57 -0.97 20.75
N TYR A 25 -2.63 -1.23 19.82
CA TYR A 25 -1.20 -0.98 20.02
C TYR A 25 -0.78 0.45 19.61
N VAL A 26 -1.64 1.19 18.91
CA VAL A 26 -1.33 2.55 18.46
C VAL A 26 -1.82 3.57 19.50
N LYS A 27 -0.94 3.97 20.41
CA LYS A 27 -1.28 4.90 21.52
C LYS A 27 -0.82 6.34 21.31
N LYS A 28 0.19 6.57 20.47
CA LYS A 28 0.75 7.90 20.18
C LYS A 28 0.83 8.16 18.67
N ALA A 29 0.85 9.43 18.28
CA ALA A 29 1.02 9.82 16.87
C ALA A 29 2.32 9.27 16.25
N GLU A 30 3.40 9.18 17.02
CA GLU A 30 4.66 8.58 16.57
C GLU A 30 4.53 7.07 16.28
N ASP A 31 3.67 6.37 17.01
CA ASP A 31 3.36 4.96 16.74
C ASP A 31 2.50 4.80 15.48
N TYR A 32 1.64 5.77 15.19
CA TYR A 32 0.82 5.77 13.97
C TYR A 32 1.66 6.00 12.71
N PHE A 33 2.57 6.99 12.73
CA PHE A 33 3.35 7.39 11.55
C PHE A 33 4.68 6.65 11.38
N VAL A 34 5.29 6.17 12.47
CA VAL A 34 6.65 5.61 12.46
C VAL A 34 6.69 4.20 13.04
N GLY A 35 5.56 3.70 13.58
CA GLY A 35 5.45 2.37 14.18
C GLY A 35 6.43 2.13 15.32
N GLY A 36 6.73 3.18 16.10
CA GLY A 36 7.62 3.10 17.26
C GLY A 36 9.09 2.79 16.95
N ARG A 37 9.49 2.76 15.67
CA ARG A 37 10.86 2.44 15.20
C ARG A 37 11.41 1.07 15.66
N ALA A 38 10.55 0.19 16.18
CA ALA A 38 10.94 -1.10 16.77
C ALA A 38 10.76 -2.29 15.80
N PHE A 39 10.60 -2.04 14.51
CA PHE A 39 10.39 -3.09 13.52
C PHE A 39 11.63 -3.99 13.35
N ASN A 40 11.41 -5.30 13.39
CA ASN A 40 12.40 -6.27 12.97
C ASN A 40 12.67 -6.11 11.46
N HIS A 41 13.93 -6.29 11.04
CA HIS A 41 14.40 -6.16 9.65
C HIS A 41 13.54 -6.99 8.67
N TRP A 42 13.08 -8.16 9.10
CA TRP A 42 12.21 -9.04 8.32
C TRP A 42 10.81 -8.45 8.09
N VAL A 43 10.25 -7.77 9.09
CA VAL A 43 8.93 -7.13 8.99
C VAL A 43 9.00 -5.93 8.03
N VAL A 44 10.09 -5.16 8.10
CA VAL A 44 10.32 -4.06 7.16
C VAL A 44 10.48 -4.57 5.73
N ALA A 45 11.26 -5.63 5.52
CA ALA A 45 11.43 -6.24 4.20
C ALA A 45 10.11 -6.77 3.64
N GLY A 46 9.34 -7.48 4.47
CA GLY A 46 8.03 -8.01 4.10
C GLY A 46 7.05 -6.91 3.70
N SER A 47 6.92 -5.84 4.48
CA SER A 47 6.03 -4.72 4.15
C SER A 47 6.46 -3.96 2.88
N VAL A 48 7.77 -3.78 2.66
CA VAL A 48 8.25 -3.17 1.39
C VAL A 48 7.85 -4.03 0.19
N ILE A 49 7.95 -5.35 0.29
CA ILE A 49 7.54 -6.27 -0.78
C ILE A 49 6.02 -6.24 -0.93
N GLY A 50 5.26 -6.32 0.17
CA GLY A 50 3.79 -6.29 0.16
C GLY A 50 3.25 -4.99 -0.45
N THR A 51 3.86 -3.84 -0.15
CA THR A 51 3.49 -2.55 -0.75
C THR A 51 3.70 -2.52 -2.28
N ASN A 52 4.62 -3.32 -2.82
CA ASN A 52 4.82 -3.44 -4.27
C ASN A 52 3.80 -4.38 -4.94
N VAL A 53 3.03 -5.14 -4.17
CA VAL A 53 2.00 -6.04 -4.69
C VAL A 53 0.63 -5.39 -4.49
N ALA A 54 -0.02 -5.05 -5.59
CA ALA A 54 -1.36 -4.49 -5.54
C ALA A 54 -2.20 -4.98 -6.73
N ALA A 55 -3.53 -4.88 -6.64
CA ALA A 55 -4.43 -5.44 -7.65
C ALA A 55 -4.13 -4.93 -9.07
N ILE A 56 -3.72 -3.66 -9.19
CA ILE A 56 -3.29 -3.05 -10.44
C ILE A 56 -2.07 -3.75 -11.08
N TYR A 57 -1.13 -4.23 -10.26
CA TYR A 57 0.08 -4.93 -10.71
C TYR A 57 -0.17 -6.40 -11.08
N LEU A 58 -1.34 -6.95 -10.73
CA LEU A 58 -1.78 -8.24 -11.23
C LEU A 58 -2.48 -8.09 -12.58
N VAL A 59 -3.47 -7.19 -12.66
CA VAL A 59 -4.31 -7.04 -13.87
C VAL A 59 -3.57 -6.32 -15.00
N GLY A 60 -2.82 -5.26 -14.69
CA GLY A 60 -2.15 -4.42 -15.68
C GLY A 60 -1.06 -5.17 -16.45
N PRO A 61 0.01 -5.64 -15.78
CA PRO A 61 1.07 -6.42 -16.40
C PRO A 61 0.57 -7.69 -17.09
N ALA A 62 -0.43 -8.39 -16.53
CA ALA A 62 -1.02 -9.56 -17.20
C ALA A 62 -1.69 -9.19 -18.54
N GLY A 63 -2.41 -8.07 -18.59
CA GLY A 63 -3.00 -7.56 -19.84
C GLY A 63 -1.94 -7.16 -20.87
N VAL A 64 -0.86 -6.51 -20.45
CA VAL A 64 0.24 -6.15 -21.35
C VAL A 64 1.00 -7.41 -21.80
N ALA A 65 1.20 -8.38 -20.92
CA ALA A 65 1.86 -9.65 -21.25
C ALA A 65 1.04 -10.49 -22.22
N TYR A 66 -0.29 -10.44 -22.16
CA TYR A 66 -1.17 -11.09 -23.14
C TYR A 66 -0.95 -10.53 -24.56
N ASN A 67 -0.79 -9.20 -24.68
CA ASN A 67 -0.61 -8.54 -25.98
C ASN A 67 0.85 -8.54 -26.48
N SER A 68 1.81 -8.39 -25.56
CA SER A 68 3.21 -8.06 -25.89
C SER A 68 4.19 -9.19 -25.50
N GLY A 69 3.72 -10.20 -24.78
CA GLY A 69 4.51 -11.34 -24.31
C GLY A 69 5.41 -11.05 -23.10
N VAL A 70 6.48 -11.84 -23.00
CA VAL A 70 7.47 -11.85 -21.91
C VAL A 70 8.23 -10.51 -21.66
N PRO A 71 8.40 -9.56 -22.61
CA PRO A 71 9.14 -8.32 -22.37
C PRO A 71 8.68 -7.48 -21.17
N VAL A 72 7.41 -7.60 -20.76
CA VAL A 72 6.86 -6.92 -19.57
C VAL A 72 7.63 -7.29 -18.30
N LEU A 73 8.14 -8.51 -18.21
CA LEU A 73 8.95 -8.97 -17.07
C LEU A 73 10.27 -8.21 -16.95
N MET A 74 10.88 -7.79 -18.07
CA MET A 74 12.13 -7.03 -18.02
C MET A 74 11.91 -5.65 -17.39
N ILE A 75 10.78 -5.00 -17.67
CA ILE A 75 10.42 -3.71 -17.07
C ILE A 75 10.24 -3.87 -15.55
N ALA A 76 9.48 -4.88 -15.12
CA ALA A 76 9.28 -5.14 -13.69
C ALA A 76 10.60 -5.46 -12.98
N TRP A 77 11.46 -6.26 -13.61
CA TRP A 77 12.74 -6.66 -13.02
C TRP A 77 13.72 -5.50 -12.88
N THR A 78 13.88 -4.70 -13.93
CA THR A 78 14.76 -3.52 -13.90
C THR A 78 14.30 -2.48 -12.89
N GLY A 79 12.98 -2.25 -12.76
CA GLY A 79 12.41 -1.35 -11.75
C GLY A 79 12.74 -1.78 -10.33
N ASN A 80 12.55 -3.07 -10.02
CA ASN A 80 12.84 -3.63 -8.69
C ASN A 80 14.35 -3.58 -8.37
N MET A 81 15.23 -3.85 -9.34
CA MET A 81 16.68 -3.75 -9.13
C MET A 81 17.12 -2.31 -8.84
N LEU A 82 16.58 -1.33 -9.57
CA LEU A 82 16.88 0.09 -9.33
C LEU A 82 16.36 0.56 -7.95
N ALA A 83 15.17 0.10 -7.56
CA ALA A 83 14.62 0.35 -6.23
C ALA A 83 15.52 -0.23 -5.12
N ALA A 84 15.97 -1.48 -5.27
CA ALA A 84 16.88 -2.11 -4.31
C ALA A 84 18.23 -1.37 -4.19
N PHE A 85 18.79 -0.96 -5.34
CA PHE A 85 20.05 -0.22 -5.38
C PHE A 85 19.94 1.17 -4.73
N SER A 86 18.86 1.91 -5.06
CA SER A 86 18.60 3.21 -4.44
C SER A 86 18.34 3.08 -2.93
N ALA A 87 17.61 2.05 -2.50
CA ALA A 87 17.40 1.78 -1.09
C ALA A 87 18.73 1.57 -0.35
N ALA A 88 19.65 0.77 -0.90
CA ALA A 88 20.97 0.54 -0.30
C ALA A 88 21.79 1.84 -0.12
N LEU A 89 21.69 2.78 -1.06
CA LEU A 89 22.44 4.04 -1.03
C LEU A 89 21.81 5.13 -0.16
N PHE A 90 20.47 5.25 -0.19
CA PHE A 90 19.77 6.37 0.44
C PHE A 90 19.26 6.01 1.84
N VAL A 91 18.81 4.77 2.09
CA VAL A 91 18.25 4.37 3.39
C VAL A 91 19.24 4.60 4.55
N PRO A 92 20.54 4.24 4.47
CA PRO A 92 21.48 4.49 5.57
C PRO A 92 21.68 5.97 5.88
N ARG A 93 21.58 6.84 4.86
CA ARG A 93 21.69 8.30 5.03
C ARG A 93 20.41 8.88 5.63
N LEU A 94 19.25 8.43 5.14
CA LEU A 94 17.93 8.85 5.61
C LEU A 94 17.72 8.50 7.09
N ARG A 95 18.13 7.31 7.53
CA ARG A 95 18.00 6.90 8.95
C ARG A 95 18.78 7.80 9.91
N ARG A 96 19.91 8.38 9.50
CA ARG A 96 20.71 9.29 10.35
C ARG A 96 20.02 10.63 10.57
N LEU A 97 19.24 11.09 9.61
CA LEU A 97 18.58 12.40 9.67
C LEU A 97 17.33 12.40 10.58
N ARG A 98 16.83 11.22 10.99
CA ARG A 98 15.60 11.05 11.82
C ARG A 98 14.37 11.79 11.28
N ILE A 99 14.36 12.04 9.98
CA ILE A 99 13.28 12.74 9.29
C ILE A 99 12.12 11.76 9.06
N THR A 100 10.89 12.21 9.27
CA THR A 100 9.67 11.39 9.19
C THR A 100 9.17 11.25 7.75
N THR A 101 9.29 12.28 6.91
CA THR A 101 8.83 12.24 5.52
C THR A 101 9.89 12.69 4.51
N VAL A 102 9.89 12.12 3.31
CA VAL A 102 10.85 12.51 2.25
C VAL A 102 10.76 14.02 1.90
N PRO A 103 9.57 14.65 1.80
CA PRO A 103 9.46 16.08 1.54
C PRO A 103 10.08 16.98 2.63
N ASP A 104 10.18 16.53 3.87
CA ASP A 104 10.82 17.31 4.95
C ASP A 104 12.32 17.51 4.69
N ILE A 105 12.96 16.60 3.95
CA ILE A 105 14.36 16.76 3.53
C ILE A 105 14.50 18.00 2.64
N LEU A 106 13.52 18.23 1.76
CA LEU A 106 13.53 19.39 0.87
C LEU A 106 13.31 20.70 1.63
N GLU A 107 12.56 20.67 2.73
CA GLU A 107 12.42 21.82 3.63
C GLU A 107 13.73 22.17 4.33
N THR A 108 14.47 21.17 4.84
CA THR A 108 15.76 21.43 5.50
C THR A 108 16.84 21.99 4.56
N ARG A 109 16.75 21.72 3.26
CA ARG A 109 17.75 22.16 2.27
C ARG A 109 17.38 23.44 1.54
N TYR A 110 16.09 23.67 1.26
CA TYR A 110 15.65 24.78 0.40
C TYR A 110 14.78 25.77 1.16
N ASN A 111 13.50 25.44 1.37
CA ASN A 111 12.51 26.25 2.07
C ASN A 111 11.16 25.53 2.13
N ARG A 112 10.26 26.00 3.01
CA ARG A 112 8.90 25.45 3.18
C ARG A 112 8.05 25.47 1.89
N VAL A 113 8.23 26.47 1.02
CA VAL A 113 7.54 26.57 -0.28
C VAL A 113 7.92 25.41 -1.21
N VAL A 114 9.20 25.00 -1.19
CA VAL A 114 9.71 23.90 -2.02
C VAL A 114 9.23 22.54 -1.51
N ARG A 115 8.86 22.43 -0.21
CA ARG A 115 8.23 21.23 0.35
C ARG A 115 6.76 21.08 -0.06
N LEU A 116 6.02 22.18 -0.23
CA LEU A 116 4.58 22.11 -0.55
C LEU A 116 4.32 21.51 -1.94
N LEU A 117 5.14 21.84 -2.93
CA LEU A 117 5.04 21.31 -4.28
C LEU A 117 5.00 19.77 -4.34
N PRO A 118 6.01 19.04 -3.83
CA PRO A 118 5.99 17.59 -3.85
C PRO A 118 4.87 17.04 -2.97
N VAL A 119 4.56 17.62 -1.81
CA VAL A 119 3.46 17.15 -0.96
C VAL A 119 2.13 17.16 -1.72
N ILE A 120 1.82 18.24 -2.43
CA ILE A 120 0.58 18.36 -3.22
C ILE A 120 0.59 17.33 -4.37
N LEU A 121 1.69 17.23 -5.11
CA LEU A 121 1.82 16.28 -6.21
C LEU A 121 1.66 14.82 -5.74
N TRP A 122 2.29 14.46 -4.63
CA TRP A 122 2.16 13.13 -4.02
C TRP A 122 0.74 12.85 -3.55
N LEU A 123 0.05 13.84 -2.98
CA LEU A 123 -1.34 13.70 -2.54
C LEU A 123 -2.27 13.43 -3.72
N PHE A 124 -2.13 14.18 -4.82
CA PHE A 124 -2.88 13.91 -6.04
C PHE A 124 -2.55 12.54 -6.63
N TYR A 125 -1.27 12.21 -6.76
CA TYR A 125 -0.83 10.92 -7.28
C TYR A 125 -1.43 9.76 -6.49
N TYR A 126 -1.34 9.80 -5.15
CA TYR A 126 -1.89 8.74 -4.30
C TYR A 126 -3.41 8.67 -4.34
N ALA A 127 -4.11 9.81 -4.45
CA ALA A 127 -5.57 9.82 -4.59
C ALA A 127 -6.02 9.08 -5.85
N PHE A 128 -5.39 9.35 -7.00
CA PHE A 128 -5.68 8.64 -8.25
C PHE A 128 -5.21 7.18 -8.21
N PHE A 129 -4.02 6.92 -7.67
CA PHE A 129 -3.44 5.59 -7.60
C PHE A 129 -4.29 4.64 -6.74
N THR A 130 -4.68 5.07 -5.54
CA THR A 130 -5.53 4.28 -4.64
C THR A 130 -6.94 4.10 -5.19
N GLY A 131 -7.51 5.13 -5.83
CA GLY A 131 -8.79 5.02 -6.53
C GLY A 131 -8.77 3.98 -7.66
N ASN A 132 -7.72 3.99 -8.49
CA ASN A 132 -7.56 3.00 -9.55
C ASN A 132 -7.34 1.58 -8.99
N ASN A 133 -6.61 1.47 -7.87
CA ASN A 133 -6.40 0.19 -7.20
C ASN A 133 -7.72 -0.41 -6.69
N LEU A 134 -8.54 0.41 -6.02
CA LEU A 134 -9.85 0.00 -5.53
C LEU A 134 -10.77 -0.43 -6.68
N TYR A 135 -10.73 0.29 -7.79
CA TYR A 135 -11.50 -0.07 -8.99
C TYR A 135 -11.04 -1.42 -9.57
N ALA A 136 -9.73 -1.64 -9.73
CA ALA A 136 -9.18 -2.90 -10.20
C ALA A 136 -9.57 -4.07 -9.28
N LEU A 137 -9.53 -3.86 -7.96
CA LEU A 137 -9.96 -4.87 -6.98
C LEU A 137 -11.45 -5.20 -7.13
N CYS A 138 -12.32 -4.19 -7.25
CA CYS A 138 -13.75 -4.39 -7.43
C CYS A 138 -14.07 -5.06 -8.79
N LEU A 139 -13.28 -4.80 -9.83
CA LEU A 139 -13.41 -5.47 -11.12
C LEU A 139 -13.15 -6.97 -10.98
N CYS A 140 -12.04 -7.37 -10.35
CA CYS A 140 -11.74 -8.78 -10.06
C CYS A 140 -12.80 -9.43 -9.17
N LEU A 141 -13.38 -8.68 -8.24
CA LEU A 141 -14.41 -9.20 -7.34
C LEU A 141 -15.76 -9.35 -8.05
N SER A 142 -16.07 -8.47 -9.02
CA SER A 142 -17.27 -8.53 -9.85
C SER A 142 -17.33 -9.80 -10.69
N THR A 143 -16.18 -10.29 -11.18
CA THR A 143 -16.12 -11.54 -11.97
C THR A 143 -16.37 -12.79 -11.14
N VAL A 144 -16.28 -12.69 -9.81
CA VAL A 144 -16.49 -13.83 -8.89
C VAL A 144 -17.89 -13.80 -8.26
N LEU A 145 -18.41 -12.60 -7.93
CA LEU A 145 -19.70 -12.43 -7.26
C LEU A 145 -20.87 -12.12 -8.21
N ASP A 146 -20.62 -11.94 -9.52
CA ASP A 146 -21.60 -11.49 -10.52
C ASP A 146 -22.34 -10.19 -10.11
N TRP A 147 -21.71 -9.37 -9.27
CA TRP A 147 -22.26 -8.10 -8.82
C TRP A 147 -21.72 -6.95 -9.66
N PRO A 148 -22.54 -5.93 -9.97
CA PRO A 148 -22.05 -4.76 -10.68
C PRO A 148 -20.98 -4.04 -9.84
N VAL A 149 -19.88 -3.65 -10.51
CA VAL A 149 -18.71 -3.01 -9.89
C VAL A 149 -19.10 -1.82 -9.00
N GLN A 150 -20.09 -1.04 -9.41
CA GLN A 150 -20.57 0.11 -8.65
C GLN A 150 -21.13 -0.28 -7.28
N LYS A 151 -21.87 -1.39 -7.16
CA LYS A 151 -22.35 -1.89 -5.87
C LYS A 151 -21.19 -2.35 -4.98
N LEU A 152 -20.19 -3.01 -5.55
CA LEU A 152 -19.00 -3.46 -4.82
C LEU A 152 -18.15 -2.30 -4.29
N ILE A 153 -18.01 -1.23 -5.05
CA ILE A 153 -17.29 -0.02 -4.59
C ILE A 153 -17.98 0.57 -3.35
N TRP A 154 -19.31 0.67 -3.35
CA TRP A 154 -20.06 1.20 -2.22
C TRP A 154 -20.03 0.32 -0.97
N THR A 155 -19.83 -1.00 -1.11
CA THR A 155 -19.76 -1.90 0.04
C THR A 155 -18.32 -2.08 0.55
N VAL A 156 -17.36 -2.32 -0.34
CA VAL A 156 -15.95 -2.60 0.01
C VAL A 156 -15.18 -1.31 0.31
N GLY A 157 -15.45 -0.21 -0.41
CA GLY A 157 -14.75 1.06 -0.25
C GLY A 157 -14.77 1.59 1.19
N PRO A 158 -15.95 1.73 1.83
CA PRO A 158 -16.02 2.18 3.22
C PRO A 158 -15.29 1.25 4.20
N LEU A 159 -15.36 -0.07 4.00
CA LEU A 159 -14.65 -1.04 4.83
C LEU A 159 -13.13 -0.84 4.75
N VAL A 160 -12.60 -0.65 3.54
CA VAL A 160 -11.17 -0.40 3.31
C VAL A 160 -10.74 0.93 3.94
N VAL A 161 -11.55 1.99 3.84
CA VAL A 161 -11.25 3.30 4.45
C VAL A 161 -11.20 3.20 5.97
N ILE A 162 -12.19 2.55 6.59
CA ILE A 162 -12.25 2.36 8.05
C ILE A 162 -11.05 1.54 8.51
N TYR A 163 -10.80 0.41 7.86
CA TYR A 163 -9.67 -0.47 8.19
C TYR A 163 -8.33 0.26 8.06
N SER A 164 -8.09 0.93 6.93
CA SER A 164 -6.82 1.63 6.67
C SER A 164 -6.61 2.80 7.63
N GLY A 165 -7.68 3.52 7.95
CA GLY A 165 -7.63 4.60 8.93
C GLY A 165 -7.27 4.12 10.34
N MET A 166 -7.76 2.94 10.73
CA MET A 166 -7.56 2.38 12.07
C MET A 166 -6.23 1.61 12.21
N ALA A 167 -5.74 0.96 11.15
CA ALA A 167 -4.56 0.09 11.21
C ALA A 167 -3.26 0.84 11.50
N GLY A 168 -3.10 2.09 11.01
CA GLY A 168 -1.84 2.83 11.10
C GLY A 168 -0.66 2.11 10.41
N LEU A 169 0.57 2.62 10.55
CA LEU A 169 1.74 1.99 9.92
C LEU A 169 2.04 0.60 10.48
N LEU A 170 1.83 0.38 11.79
CA LEU A 170 2.01 -0.93 12.41
C LEU A 170 1.03 -1.96 11.85
N GLY A 171 -0.26 -1.65 11.82
CA GLY A 171 -1.27 -2.57 11.29
C GLY A 171 -1.02 -2.87 9.81
N ALA A 172 -0.68 -1.85 9.01
CA ALA A 172 -0.34 -2.02 7.60
C ALA A 172 0.87 -2.94 7.39
N ALA A 173 1.97 -2.72 8.13
CA ALA A 173 3.19 -3.50 7.95
C ALA A 173 3.01 -4.99 8.29
N TYR A 174 2.16 -5.31 9.27
CA TYR A 174 1.87 -6.70 9.61
C TYR A 174 0.81 -7.32 8.71
N SER A 175 -0.17 -6.54 8.21
CA SER A 175 -1.11 -7.03 7.21
C SER A 175 -0.44 -7.30 5.87
N ASP A 176 0.62 -6.56 5.52
CA ASP A 176 1.40 -6.80 4.31
C ASP A 176 2.16 -8.14 4.32
N ILE A 177 2.38 -8.73 5.50
CA ILE A 177 3.09 -10.00 5.67
C ILE A 177 2.13 -11.20 5.66
N LEU A 178 0.86 -10.96 6.00
CA LEU A 178 -0.18 -11.97 6.18
C LEU A 178 -0.83 -12.34 4.84
#